data_AF-A0A9P6EF05-F1
#
_entry.id   AF-A0A9P6EF05-F1
#
_cell.length_a   1.000
_cell.length_b   1.000
_cell.length_c   1.000
_cell.angle_alpha   90.00
_cell.angle_beta   90.00
_cell.angle_gamma   90.00
#
_symmetry.space_group_name_H-M   'P 1'
#
loop_
_entity.id
_entity.type
_entity.pdbx_description
1 polymer ?
#
loop_
_entity_poly.entity_id
_entity_poly.type
_entity_poly.pdbx_seq_one_letter_code
_entity_poly.pdbx_strand_id
1 'polypeptide(L)'
;MDDEIAELRNPFPSPPSHYTKYTTQNLKLLALLKERAGDEQEPSQHTVLNDQHDLPDWPLIQLEKPRVDWILDEKDAYYEVFGDRWFVKDKIPSLEELGGHQLYPSDPSIDRRPALQAVLRSVLVTYSSLMGSLLAPPPINPEIPPDWQHHVEWINVLSQNLMAAANDLRPIQAREHLETMMKRQLQLRREETRMIHEKCDSLSTKLAELRASIQASLTEPELKSTGPSKSRVDSASKQLNRIRTRQATYRKTMFLSGQSKYSHREKKHTFLDD
;
A
#
# COMPACT_ATOMS: atom_id res chain seq x y z
N MET A 1 26.29 7.88 -30.49
CA MET A 1 27.70 8.23 -30.25
C MET A 1 27.89 8.83 -28.86
N ASP A 2 27.14 9.86 -28.46
CA ASP A 2 27.30 10.45 -27.10
C ASP A 2 26.70 9.57 -25.98
N ASP A 3 25.57 8.90 -26.24
CA ASP A 3 24.91 8.03 -25.25
C ASP A 3 25.76 6.80 -24.88
N GLU A 4 26.44 6.20 -25.87
CA GLU A 4 27.32 5.03 -25.71
C GLU A 4 28.54 5.31 -24.80
N ILE A 5 29.07 6.55 -24.85
CA ILE A 5 30.23 6.97 -24.05
C ILE A 5 29.80 7.32 -22.61
N ALA A 6 28.58 7.84 -22.43
CA ALA A 6 28.01 8.14 -21.11
C ALA A 6 27.61 6.85 -20.35
N GLU A 7 27.11 5.83 -21.06
CA GLU A 7 26.82 4.50 -20.52
C GLU A 7 28.07 3.81 -19.96
N LEU A 8 29.26 4.08 -20.52
CA LEU A 8 30.51 3.52 -20.02
C LEU A 8 30.97 4.10 -18.67
N ARG A 9 30.42 5.26 -18.25
CA ARG A 9 30.84 5.97 -17.03
C ARG A 9 29.83 5.84 -15.88
N ASN A 10 28.61 5.39 -16.17
CA ASN A 10 27.54 5.22 -15.19
C ASN A 10 27.21 3.72 -15.03
N PRO A 11 27.27 3.14 -13.82
CA PRO A 11 26.92 1.73 -13.61
C PRO A 11 25.43 1.43 -13.83
N PHE A 12 24.59 2.46 -13.99
CA PHE A 12 23.17 2.30 -14.28
C PHE A 12 22.89 2.57 -15.76
N PRO A 13 22.05 1.74 -16.42
CA PRO A 13 21.65 1.99 -17.79
C PRO A 13 20.92 3.34 -17.89
N SER A 14 21.08 3.99 -19.04
CA SER A 14 20.29 5.18 -19.38
C SER A 14 18.79 4.80 -19.45
N PRO A 15 17.86 5.70 -19.09
CA PRO A 15 16.45 5.43 -19.26
C PRO A 15 16.10 5.21 -20.74
N PRO A 16 15.06 4.42 -21.08
CA PRO A 16 14.73 4.10 -22.47
C PRO A 16 14.48 5.36 -23.31
N SER A 17 15.08 5.47 -24.50
CA SER A 17 15.06 6.67 -25.36
C SER A 17 13.68 7.33 -25.56
N HIS A 18 12.61 6.54 -25.52
CA HIS A 18 11.22 7.00 -25.60
C HIS A 18 10.80 7.96 -24.47
N TYR A 19 11.51 8.01 -23.33
CA TYR A 19 11.16 8.90 -22.21
C TYR A 19 11.12 10.38 -22.64
N THR A 20 11.99 10.77 -23.57
CA THR A 20 12.06 12.15 -24.10
C THR A 20 10.83 12.54 -24.91
N LYS A 21 10.08 11.55 -25.42
CA LYS A 21 8.87 11.76 -26.22
C LYS A 21 7.65 12.14 -25.38
N TYR A 22 7.68 11.90 -24.06
CA TYR A 22 6.60 12.22 -23.13
C TYR A 22 6.57 13.71 -22.77
N THR A 23 6.23 14.57 -23.74
CA THR A 23 6.04 16.01 -23.53
C THR A 23 4.56 16.35 -23.33
N THR A 24 4.27 17.47 -22.66
CA THR A 24 2.89 17.95 -22.47
C THR A 24 2.18 18.26 -23.79
N GLN A 25 2.92 18.65 -24.82
CA GLN A 25 2.41 18.85 -26.17
C GLN A 25 2.04 17.52 -26.83
N ASN A 26 2.95 16.54 -26.81
CA ASN A 26 2.71 15.24 -27.46
C ASN A 26 1.55 14.47 -26.80
N LEU A 27 1.38 14.61 -25.49
CA LEU A 27 0.23 14.04 -24.78
C LEU A 27 -1.11 14.69 -25.17
N LYS A 28 -1.12 16.00 -25.43
CA LYS A 28 -2.31 16.70 -25.95
C LYS A 28 -2.61 16.28 -27.39
N LEU A 29 -1.58 16.13 -28.23
CA LEU A 29 -1.74 15.63 -29.60
C LEU A 29 -2.28 14.20 -29.61
N LEU A 30 -1.80 13.33 -28.71
CA LEU A 30 -2.35 11.99 -28.53
C LEU A 30 -3.82 12.02 -28.11
N ALA A 31 -4.20 12.89 -27.16
CA ALA A 31 -5.60 13.02 -26.74
C ALA A 31 -6.50 13.46 -27.91
N LEU A 32 -6.06 14.43 -28.72
CA LEU A 32 -6.76 14.88 -29.92
C LEU A 32 -6.84 13.79 -31.00
N LEU A 33 -5.77 13.01 -31.17
CA LEU A 33 -5.75 11.88 -32.08
C LEU A 33 -6.79 10.84 -31.67
N LYS A 34 -6.89 10.49 -30.39
CA LYS A 34 -7.90 9.56 -29.87
C LYS A 34 -9.32 10.07 -30.05
N GLU A 35 -9.56 11.35 -29.78
CA GLU A 35 -10.87 11.97 -29.96
C GLU A 35 -11.34 11.91 -31.42
N ARG A 36 -10.42 12.10 -32.37
CA ARG A 36 -10.74 12.15 -33.81
C ARG A 36 -10.70 10.78 -34.51
N ALA A 37 -9.80 9.90 -34.09
CA ALA A 37 -9.63 8.57 -34.69
C ALA A 37 -10.57 7.51 -34.08
N GLY A 38 -11.13 7.74 -32.90
CA GLY A 38 -11.92 6.73 -32.20
C GLY A 38 -11.09 5.50 -31.84
N ASP A 39 -11.62 4.31 -32.12
CA ASP A 39 -11.01 3.00 -31.82
C ASP A 39 -10.14 2.43 -32.96
N GLU A 40 -9.76 3.23 -33.96
CA GLU A 40 -8.81 2.77 -34.97
C GLU A 40 -7.45 2.45 -34.32
N GLN A 41 -6.94 1.24 -34.57
CA GLN A 41 -5.70 0.75 -33.97
C GLN A 41 -4.45 1.40 -34.56
N GLU A 42 -4.53 1.87 -35.81
CA GLU A 42 -3.44 2.55 -36.53
C GLU A 42 -3.97 3.71 -37.38
N PRO A 43 -4.48 4.80 -36.78
CA PRO A 43 -4.92 5.96 -37.53
C PRO A 43 -3.73 6.63 -38.22
N SER A 44 -3.95 7.06 -39.47
CA SER A 44 -2.98 7.88 -40.21
C SER A 44 -2.86 9.25 -39.56
N GLN A 45 -1.90 9.39 -38.63
CA GLN A 45 -1.68 10.58 -37.78
C GLN A 45 -1.65 11.90 -38.56
N HIS A 46 -0.97 11.91 -39.71
CA HIS A 46 -0.89 13.10 -40.56
C HIS A 46 -2.26 13.49 -41.10
N THR A 47 -3.05 12.53 -41.59
CA THR A 47 -4.38 12.79 -42.16
C THR A 47 -5.38 13.28 -41.11
N VAL A 48 -5.32 12.73 -39.89
CA VAL A 48 -6.25 13.06 -38.79
C VAL A 48 -5.89 14.40 -38.12
N LEU A 49 -4.62 14.75 -38.08
CA LEU A 49 -4.10 15.96 -37.43
C LEU A 49 -3.51 16.98 -38.41
N ASN A 50 -3.98 17.02 -39.66
CA ASN A 50 -3.53 17.98 -40.68
C ASN A 50 -3.58 19.45 -40.22
N ASP A 51 -4.46 19.79 -39.26
CA ASP A 51 -4.62 21.14 -38.73
C ASP A 51 -3.53 21.55 -37.73
N GLN A 52 -2.74 20.61 -37.21
CA GLN A 52 -1.74 20.86 -36.18
C GLN A 52 -0.37 21.05 -36.82
N HIS A 53 0.37 22.04 -36.32
CA HIS A 53 1.77 22.26 -36.68
C HIS A 53 2.69 21.43 -35.77
N ASP A 54 3.88 21.09 -36.26
CA ASP A 54 4.91 20.33 -35.55
C ASP A 54 4.50 18.90 -35.17
N LEU A 55 3.93 18.16 -36.12
CA LEU A 55 3.67 16.73 -35.95
C LEU A 55 5.00 15.95 -35.90
N PRO A 56 5.23 15.12 -34.88
CA PRO A 56 6.42 14.27 -34.82
C PRO A 56 6.38 13.20 -35.92
N ASP A 57 7.55 12.85 -36.47
CA ASP A 57 7.72 11.80 -37.49
C ASP A 57 7.47 10.36 -36.96
N TRP A 58 7.37 10.22 -35.64
CA TRP A 58 7.11 8.94 -34.97
C TRP A 58 5.64 8.82 -34.53
N PRO A 59 5.09 7.59 -34.46
CA PRO A 59 3.68 7.38 -34.17
C PRO A 59 3.35 7.72 -32.72
N LEU A 60 2.41 8.65 -32.49
CA LEU A 60 1.96 9.09 -31.17
C LEU A 60 1.42 7.93 -30.31
N ILE A 61 0.95 6.84 -30.93
CA ILE A 61 0.49 5.60 -30.28
C ILE A 61 1.57 5.00 -29.35
N GLN A 62 2.86 5.26 -29.60
CA GLN A 62 3.94 4.83 -28.70
C GLN A 62 3.85 5.41 -27.28
N LEU A 63 3.13 6.53 -27.09
CA LEU A 63 2.94 7.14 -25.76
C LEU A 63 1.81 6.48 -24.97
N GLU A 64 1.10 5.53 -25.55
CA GLU A 64 0.06 4.79 -24.85
C GLU A 64 0.63 3.87 -23.78
N LYS A 65 -0.24 3.51 -22.82
CA LYS A 65 0.08 2.47 -21.85
C LYS A 65 0.33 1.16 -22.62
N PRO A 66 1.37 0.39 -22.25
CA PRO A 66 1.58 -0.93 -22.85
C PRO A 66 0.36 -1.82 -22.62
N ARG A 67 0.11 -2.73 -23.56
CA ARG A 67 -1.02 -3.68 -23.49
C ARG A 67 -0.76 -4.74 -22.44
N VAL A 68 -1.29 -4.54 -21.23
CA VAL A 68 -1.18 -5.49 -20.12
C VAL A 68 -2.08 -6.72 -20.34
N ASP A 69 -3.17 -6.58 -21.10
CA ASP A 69 -4.13 -7.64 -21.37
C ASP A 69 -3.49 -8.88 -22.00
N TRP A 70 -2.50 -8.68 -22.88
CA TRP A 70 -1.76 -9.77 -23.52
C TRP A 70 -1.05 -10.68 -22.52
N ILE A 71 -0.58 -10.12 -21.40
CA ILE A 71 0.09 -10.88 -20.35
C ILE A 71 -0.95 -11.69 -19.57
N LEU A 72 -2.15 -11.14 -19.37
CA LEU A 72 -3.23 -11.77 -18.59
C LEU A 72 -3.96 -12.90 -19.36
N ASP A 73 -3.97 -12.85 -20.69
CA ASP A 73 -4.58 -13.87 -21.55
C ASP A 73 -3.80 -15.20 -21.56
N GLU A 74 -2.52 -15.17 -21.19
CA GLU A 74 -1.70 -16.37 -21.10
C GLU A 74 -2.10 -17.23 -19.89
N LYS A 75 -2.17 -18.55 -20.08
CA LYS A 75 -2.62 -19.51 -19.05
C LYS A 75 -1.80 -19.47 -17.76
N ASP A 76 -0.52 -19.10 -17.87
CA ASP A 76 0.41 -18.94 -16.75
C ASP A 76 1.10 -17.58 -16.80
N ALA A 77 0.31 -16.50 -16.96
CA ALA A 77 0.77 -15.11 -16.98
C ALA A 77 1.96 -14.86 -16.03
N TYR A 78 3.13 -14.57 -16.58
CA TYR A 78 4.35 -14.30 -15.84
C TYR A 78 5.14 -13.14 -16.45
N TYR A 79 6.01 -12.53 -15.65
CA TYR A 79 6.97 -11.54 -16.10
C TYR A 79 8.35 -11.87 -15.53
N GLU A 80 9.40 -11.65 -16.31
CA GLU A 80 10.78 -11.96 -15.92
C GLU A 80 11.48 -10.69 -15.44
N VAL A 81 12.10 -10.76 -14.27
CA VAL A 81 12.84 -9.65 -13.67
C VAL A 81 14.18 -10.18 -13.18
N PHE A 82 15.28 -9.68 -13.74
CA PHE A 82 16.65 -10.05 -13.37
C PHE A 82 16.94 -11.57 -13.42
N GLY A 83 16.30 -12.30 -14.34
CA GLY A 83 16.46 -13.75 -14.49
C GLY A 83 15.50 -14.58 -13.63
N ASP A 84 14.70 -13.94 -12.77
CA ASP A 84 13.66 -14.60 -11.99
C ASP A 84 12.30 -14.46 -12.67
N ARG A 85 11.55 -15.56 -12.74
CA ARG A 85 10.17 -15.58 -13.25
C ARG A 85 9.18 -15.31 -12.14
N TRP A 86 8.36 -14.28 -12.32
CA TRP A 86 7.32 -13.86 -11.39
C TRP A 86 5.96 -14.11 -12.01
N PHE A 87 5.10 -14.89 -11.36
CA PHE A 87 3.74 -15.13 -11.83
C PHE A 87 2.83 -13.96 -11.46
N VAL A 88 2.01 -13.49 -12.40
CA VAL A 88 1.05 -12.39 -12.19
C VAL A 88 -0.01 -12.80 -11.17
N LYS A 89 -0.46 -14.06 -11.22
CA LYS A 89 -1.26 -14.68 -10.18
C LYS A 89 -0.35 -15.54 -9.32
N ASP A 90 0.01 -15.02 -8.15
CA ASP A 90 0.83 -15.75 -7.18
C ASP A 90 0.07 -17.00 -6.70
N LYS A 91 0.54 -18.17 -7.17
CA LYS A 91 0.09 -19.47 -6.71
C LYS A 91 1.24 -20.07 -5.94
N ILE A 92 1.00 -20.39 -4.66
CA ILE A 92 1.94 -21.18 -3.88
C ILE A 92 1.93 -22.59 -4.49
N PRO A 93 3.04 -23.06 -5.08
CA PRO A 93 3.08 -24.40 -5.67
C PRO A 93 2.83 -25.43 -4.58
N SER A 94 2.05 -26.45 -4.91
CA SER A 94 1.78 -27.52 -3.93
C SER A 94 3.04 -28.35 -3.68
N LEU A 95 3.11 -28.99 -2.52
CA LEU A 95 4.27 -29.82 -2.19
C LEU A 95 4.39 -31.01 -3.17
N GLU A 96 3.27 -31.54 -3.67
CA GLU A 96 3.23 -32.59 -4.69
C GLU A 96 3.75 -32.10 -6.05
N GLU A 97 3.41 -30.88 -6.47
CA GLU A 97 3.93 -30.26 -7.70
C GLU A 97 5.44 -30.04 -7.67
N LEU A 98 6.00 -29.82 -6.47
CA LEU A 98 7.45 -29.73 -6.24
C LEU A 98 8.13 -31.10 -6.09
N GLY A 99 7.39 -32.21 -6.27
CA GLY A 99 7.91 -33.57 -6.12
C GLY A 99 8.14 -34.01 -4.67
N GLY A 100 7.59 -33.27 -3.71
CA GLY A 100 7.69 -33.55 -2.28
C GLY A 100 6.56 -34.45 -1.77
N HIS A 101 6.84 -35.21 -0.70
CA HIS A 101 5.84 -36.04 -0.03
C HIS A 101 5.12 -35.26 1.07
N GLN A 102 3.81 -35.09 0.94
CA GLN A 102 2.99 -34.41 1.94
C GLN A 102 2.70 -35.31 3.15
N LEU A 103 3.08 -34.84 4.34
CA LEU A 103 2.96 -35.55 5.62
C LEU A 103 1.78 -35.07 6.47
N TYR A 104 0.96 -34.15 5.95
CA TYR A 104 -0.22 -33.62 6.61
C TYR A 104 -1.46 -33.72 5.69
N PRO A 105 -2.69 -33.76 6.25
CA PRO A 105 -3.90 -33.88 5.44
C PRO A 105 -4.07 -32.74 4.43
N SER A 106 -4.37 -33.09 3.17
CA SER A 106 -4.62 -32.10 2.10
C SER A 106 -5.94 -31.36 2.29
N ASP A 107 -6.94 -32.01 2.88
CA ASP A 107 -8.24 -31.39 3.15
C ASP A 107 -8.10 -30.22 4.16
N PRO A 108 -8.47 -28.98 3.78
CA PRO A 108 -8.46 -27.82 4.67
C PRO A 108 -9.44 -27.95 5.86
N SER A 109 -10.43 -28.83 5.76
CA SER A 109 -11.46 -29.03 6.80
C SER A 109 -10.94 -29.78 8.03
N ILE A 110 -9.81 -30.49 7.89
CA ILE A 110 -9.23 -31.33 8.93
C ILE A 110 -8.19 -30.52 9.72
N ASP A 111 -8.18 -30.65 11.06
CA ASP A 111 -7.16 -30.01 11.89
C ASP A 111 -5.76 -30.57 11.58
N ARG A 112 -4.91 -29.72 11.00
CA ARG A 112 -3.52 -30.05 10.61
C ARG A 112 -2.54 -30.00 11.79
N ARG A 113 -2.90 -29.35 12.90
CA ARG A 113 -2.02 -29.17 14.08
C ARG A 113 -1.42 -30.47 14.61
N PRO A 114 -2.16 -31.58 14.81
CA PRO A 114 -1.56 -32.82 15.30
C PRO A 114 -0.52 -33.41 14.34
N ALA A 115 -0.77 -33.34 13.02
CA ALA A 115 0.18 -33.81 12.02
C ALA A 115 1.45 -32.95 12.01
N LEU A 116 1.32 -31.62 12.07
CA LEU A 116 2.47 -30.71 12.11
C LEU A 116 3.28 -30.86 13.40
N GLN A 117 2.62 -31.11 14.54
CA GLN A 117 3.33 -31.42 15.79
C GLN A 117 4.08 -32.75 15.70
N ALA A 118 3.52 -33.76 15.02
CA ALA A 118 4.21 -35.02 14.77
C ALA A 118 5.43 -34.81 13.87
N VAL A 119 5.31 -34.04 12.78
CA VAL A 119 6.42 -33.66 11.90
C VAL A 119 7.51 -32.94 12.70
N LEU A 120 7.15 -31.95 13.52
CA LEU A 120 8.10 -31.23 14.37
C LEU A 120 8.83 -32.17 15.35
N ARG A 121 8.11 -33.09 16.00
CA ARG A 121 8.73 -34.10 16.88
C ARG A 121 9.68 -35.00 16.09
N SER A 122 9.29 -35.41 14.88
CA SER A 122 10.15 -36.19 13.99
C SER A 122 11.42 -35.42 13.58
N VAL A 123 11.35 -34.10 13.35
CA VAL A 123 12.55 -33.27 13.10
C VAL A 123 13.50 -33.31 14.29
N LEU A 124 12.98 -33.16 15.51
CA LEU A 124 13.80 -33.17 16.72
C LEU A 124 14.46 -34.53 16.97
N VAL A 125 13.71 -35.63 16.77
CA VAL A 125 14.23 -37.00 16.91
C VAL A 125 15.29 -37.28 15.84
N THR A 126 15.03 -36.91 14.59
CA THR A 126 15.99 -37.15 13.49
C THR A 126 17.24 -36.28 13.62
N TYR A 127 17.13 -35.08 14.17
CA TYR A 127 18.29 -34.25 14.52
C TYR A 127 19.14 -34.86 15.64
N SER A 128 18.54 -35.48 16.67
CA SER A 128 19.32 -36.15 17.71
C SER A 128 19.98 -37.44 17.18
N SER A 129 19.30 -38.18 16.30
CA SER A 129 19.90 -39.32 15.58
C SER A 129 21.04 -38.88 14.66
N LEU A 130 20.89 -37.76 13.95
CA LEU A 130 21.94 -37.16 13.14
C LEU A 130 23.19 -36.88 13.99
N MET A 131 23.02 -36.21 15.15
CA MET A 131 24.13 -35.94 16.06
C MET A 131 24.81 -37.24 16.53
N GLY A 132 24.02 -38.28 16.82
CA GLY A 132 24.54 -39.61 17.14
C GLY A 132 25.36 -40.23 16.01
N SER A 133 24.88 -40.14 14.76
CA SER A 133 25.55 -40.67 13.57
C SER A 133 26.86 -39.92 13.24
N LEU A 134 26.93 -38.61 13.52
CA LEU A 134 28.14 -37.81 13.30
C LEU A 134 29.23 -38.09 14.34
N LEU A 135 28.85 -38.50 15.54
CA LEU A 135 29.77 -38.91 16.60
C LEU A 135 30.17 -40.40 16.51
N ALA A 136 29.47 -41.18 15.68
CA ALA A 136 29.79 -42.57 15.43
C ALA A 136 31.08 -42.69 14.58
N PRO A 137 31.85 -43.77 14.75
CA PRO A 137 33.02 -44.02 13.91
C PRO A 137 32.61 -44.14 12.43
N PRO A 138 33.44 -43.67 11.50
CA PRO A 138 33.12 -43.74 10.07
C PRO A 138 32.93 -45.21 9.62
N PRO A 139 32.02 -45.45 8.66
CA PRO A 139 31.74 -46.80 8.19
C PRO A 139 33.01 -47.44 7.61
N ILE A 140 33.23 -48.72 7.93
CA ILE A 140 34.41 -49.49 7.51
C ILE A 140 34.37 -49.76 5.99
N ASN A 141 33.17 -49.82 5.40
CA ASN A 141 32.97 -50.04 3.98
C ASN A 141 32.67 -48.71 3.26
N PRO A 142 33.50 -48.25 2.30
CA PRO A 142 33.28 -47.02 1.56
C PRO A 142 32.09 -47.07 0.59
N GLU A 143 31.51 -48.25 0.31
CA GLU A 143 30.35 -48.39 -0.58
C GLU A 143 29.01 -48.07 0.09
N ILE A 144 28.95 -48.08 1.43
CA ILE A 144 27.71 -47.83 2.17
C ILE A 144 27.62 -46.32 2.44
N PRO A 145 26.56 -45.63 1.99
CA PRO A 145 26.37 -44.22 2.32
C PRO A 145 26.25 -44.07 3.84
N PRO A 146 26.89 -43.05 4.43
CA PRO A 146 26.86 -42.87 5.87
C PRO A 146 25.45 -42.46 6.34
N ASP A 147 25.02 -43.00 7.48
CA ASP A 147 23.67 -42.81 8.04
C ASP A 147 23.26 -41.32 8.20
N TRP A 148 24.23 -40.42 8.41
CA TRP A 148 23.97 -38.99 8.49
C TRP A 148 23.31 -38.43 7.22
N GLN A 149 23.60 -38.98 6.04
CA GLN A 149 23.01 -38.54 4.77
C GLN A 149 21.50 -38.75 4.78
N HIS A 150 21.05 -39.94 5.18
CA HIS A 150 19.62 -40.26 5.29
C HIS A 150 18.92 -39.38 6.32
N HIS A 151 19.58 -39.08 7.45
CA HIS A 151 19.02 -38.16 8.43
C HIS A 151 18.87 -36.73 7.88
N VAL A 152 19.84 -36.24 7.11
CA VAL A 152 19.78 -34.92 6.48
C VAL A 152 18.68 -34.85 5.41
N GLU A 153 18.59 -35.87 4.55
CA GLU A 153 17.52 -35.98 3.55
C GLU A 153 16.14 -35.95 4.20
N TRP A 154 15.97 -36.70 5.30
CA TRP A 154 14.70 -36.72 6.02
C TRP A 154 14.38 -35.39 6.69
N ILE A 155 15.37 -34.72 7.29
CA ILE A 155 15.19 -33.36 7.83
C ILE A 155 14.77 -32.39 6.72
N ASN A 156 15.36 -32.47 5.52
CA ASN A 156 14.97 -31.64 4.39
C ASN A 156 13.48 -31.85 4.02
N VAL A 157 13.03 -33.10 3.91
CA VAL A 157 11.62 -33.42 3.63
C VAL A 157 10.69 -32.89 4.72
N LEU A 158 11.04 -33.08 6.00
CA LEU A 158 10.24 -32.60 7.12
C LEU A 158 10.17 -31.05 7.15
N SER A 159 11.27 -30.37 6.87
CA SER A 159 11.35 -28.91 6.80
C SER A 159 10.52 -28.35 5.65
N GLN A 160 10.57 -28.97 4.46
CA GLN A 160 9.73 -28.59 3.33
C GLN A 160 8.24 -28.72 3.66
N ASN A 161 7.86 -29.80 4.35
CA ASN A 161 6.48 -30.00 4.82
C ASN A 161 6.02 -28.91 5.81
N LEU A 162 6.87 -28.53 6.77
CA LEU A 162 6.57 -27.44 7.70
C LEU A 162 6.43 -26.09 6.98
N MET A 163 7.32 -25.81 6.02
CA MET A 163 7.26 -24.58 5.22
C MET A 163 6.02 -24.53 4.34
N ALA A 164 5.68 -25.62 3.65
CA ALA A 164 4.48 -25.72 2.82
C ALA A 164 3.21 -25.49 3.68
N ALA A 165 3.10 -26.16 4.82
CA ALA A 165 1.97 -25.98 5.73
C ALA A 165 1.86 -24.54 6.28
N ALA A 166 2.99 -23.88 6.55
CA ALA A 166 2.99 -22.47 6.95
C ALA A 166 2.56 -21.54 5.80
N ASN A 167 2.96 -21.85 4.56
CA ASN A 167 2.56 -21.10 3.39
C ASN A 167 1.05 -21.20 3.13
N ASP A 168 0.46 -22.38 3.32
CA ASP A 168 -0.98 -22.62 3.23
C ASP A 168 -1.80 -21.75 4.20
N LEU A 169 -1.22 -21.37 5.35
CA LEU A 169 -1.87 -20.55 6.37
C LEU A 169 -1.84 -19.04 6.06
N ARG A 170 -1.00 -18.57 5.11
CA ARG A 170 -0.85 -17.14 4.79
C ARG A 170 -2.17 -16.45 4.40
N PRO A 171 -3.05 -17.04 3.56
CA PRO A 171 -4.31 -16.39 3.20
C PRO A 171 -5.26 -16.23 4.39
N ILE A 172 -5.28 -17.21 5.30
CA ILE A 172 -6.09 -17.16 6.53
C ILE A 172 -5.55 -16.08 7.46
N GLN A 173 -4.23 -16.05 7.66
CA GLN A 173 -3.56 -15.02 8.46
C GLN A 173 -3.82 -13.60 7.92
N ALA A 174 -3.79 -13.42 6.60
CA ALA A 174 -4.08 -12.13 5.98
C ALA A 174 -5.52 -11.65 6.26
N ARG A 175 -6.49 -12.56 6.25
CA ARG A 175 -7.89 -12.28 6.58
C ARG A 175 -8.07 -11.90 8.05
N GLU A 176 -7.49 -12.69 8.96
CA GLU A 176 -7.54 -12.40 10.40
C GLU A 176 -6.87 -11.06 10.74
N HIS A 177 -5.74 -10.77 10.07
CA HIS A 177 -5.04 -9.50 10.22
C HIS A 177 -5.90 -8.32 9.72
N LEU A 178 -6.54 -8.45 8.55
CA LEU A 178 -7.45 -7.45 8.02
C LEU A 178 -8.64 -7.22 8.97
N GLU A 179 -9.26 -8.28 9.47
CA GLU A 179 -10.36 -8.20 10.43
C GLU A 179 -9.94 -7.45 11.71
N THR A 180 -8.77 -7.78 12.24
CA THR A 180 -8.20 -7.13 13.43
C THR A 180 -7.95 -5.65 13.18
N MET A 181 -7.38 -5.29 12.01
CA MET A 181 -7.17 -3.92 11.61
C MET A 181 -8.49 -3.14 11.52
N MET A 182 -9.52 -3.73 10.89
CA MET A 182 -10.83 -3.10 10.75
C MET A 182 -11.53 -2.92 12.10
N LYS A 183 -11.46 -3.91 13.00
CA LYS A 183 -11.95 -3.80 14.39
C LYS A 183 -11.26 -2.65 15.12
N ARG A 184 -9.94 -2.52 14.96
CA ARG A 184 -9.19 -1.40 15.56
C ARG A 184 -9.58 -0.06 14.97
N GLN A 185 -9.79 0.04 13.66
CA GLN A 185 -10.28 1.27 13.03
C GLN A 185 -11.66 1.67 13.58
N LEU A 186 -12.58 0.71 13.73
CA LEU A 186 -13.90 0.96 14.30
C LEU A 186 -13.80 1.46 15.75
N GLN A 187 -12.95 0.85 16.56
CA GLN A 187 -12.71 1.27 17.93
C GLN A 187 -12.18 2.71 17.99
N LEU A 188 -11.17 3.04 17.17
CA LEU A 188 -10.63 4.40 17.09
C LEU A 188 -11.71 5.43 16.71
N ARG A 189 -12.56 5.11 15.72
CA ARG A 189 -13.67 6.01 15.34
C ARG A 189 -14.69 6.22 16.45
N ARG A 190 -14.99 5.18 17.24
CA ARG A 190 -15.87 5.29 18.42
C ARG A 190 -15.26 6.14 19.53
N GLU A 191 -13.96 6.00 19.76
CA GLU A 191 -13.23 6.81 20.73
C GLU A 191 -13.17 8.29 20.29
N GLU A 192 -12.88 8.55 19.01
CA GLU A 192 -12.90 9.89 18.41
C GLU A 192 -14.29 10.55 18.56
N THR A 193 -15.36 9.84 18.21
CA THR A 193 -16.74 10.38 18.34
C THR A 193 -17.13 10.60 19.78
N ARG A 194 -16.77 9.71 20.69
CA ARG A 194 -16.99 9.91 22.13
C ARG A 194 -16.27 11.16 22.63
N MET A 195 -15.00 11.35 22.28
CA MET A 195 -14.26 12.56 22.66
C MET A 195 -14.88 13.83 22.09
N ILE A 196 -15.37 13.80 20.84
CA ILE A 196 -16.06 14.95 20.24
C ILE A 196 -17.33 15.27 21.02
N HIS A 197 -18.16 14.27 21.34
CA HIS A 197 -19.38 14.48 22.14
C HIS A 197 -19.04 15.06 23.53
N GLU A 198 -18.07 14.49 24.24
CA GLU A 198 -17.63 15.01 25.55
C GLU A 198 -17.16 16.47 25.47
N LYS A 199 -16.46 16.86 24.39
CA LYS A 199 -16.06 18.25 24.17
C LYS A 199 -17.26 19.15 23.82
N CYS A 200 -18.17 18.70 22.98
CA CYS A 200 -19.40 19.42 22.64
C CYS A 200 -20.27 19.66 23.89
N ASP A 201 -20.43 18.67 24.75
CA ASP A 201 -21.14 18.78 26.02
C ASP A 201 -20.45 19.78 26.95
N SER A 202 -19.11 19.71 27.06
CA SER A 202 -18.36 20.69 27.86
C SER A 202 -18.44 22.13 27.32
N LEU A 203 -18.66 22.30 26.01
CA LEU A 203 -18.82 23.61 25.39
C LEU A 203 -20.25 24.12 25.56
N SER A 204 -21.26 23.24 25.44
CA SER A 204 -22.66 23.60 25.61
C SER A 204 -22.95 24.04 27.04
N THR A 205 -22.39 23.36 28.05
CA THR A 205 -22.50 23.76 29.46
C THR A 205 -21.88 25.14 29.71
N LYS A 206 -20.64 25.36 29.24
CA LYS A 206 -19.98 26.67 29.35
C LYS A 206 -20.75 27.80 28.64
N LEU A 207 -21.32 27.53 27.47
CA LEU A 207 -22.15 28.50 26.76
C LEU A 207 -23.46 28.79 27.51
N ALA A 208 -24.07 27.79 28.15
CA ALA A 208 -25.24 27.98 28.99
C ALA A 208 -24.92 28.83 30.23
N GLU A 209 -23.79 28.57 30.90
CA GLU A 209 -23.30 29.37 32.02
C GLU A 209 -23.05 30.83 31.63
N LEU A 210 -22.38 31.06 30.48
CA LEU A 210 -22.16 32.41 29.96
C LEU A 210 -23.47 33.11 29.57
N ARG A 211 -24.43 32.38 29.01
CA ARG A 211 -25.75 32.94 28.69
C ARG A 211 -26.51 33.32 29.96
N ALA A 212 -26.45 32.47 30.98
CA ALA A 212 -27.06 32.75 32.28
C ALA A 212 -26.41 33.96 32.96
N SER A 213 -25.08 34.11 32.90
CA SER A 213 -24.40 35.29 33.46
C SER A 213 -24.72 36.58 32.71
N ILE A 214 -24.85 36.53 31.37
CA ILE A 214 -25.31 37.67 30.58
C ILE A 214 -26.76 38.04 30.93
N GLN A 215 -27.66 37.07 31.04
CA GLN A 215 -29.04 37.34 31.43
C GLN A 215 -29.12 37.94 32.83
N ALA A 216 -28.36 37.43 33.79
CA ALA A 216 -28.27 37.99 35.13
C ALA A 216 -27.82 39.47 35.11
N SER A 217 -26.81 39.80 34.30
CA SER A 217 -26.34 41.18 34.13
C SER A 217 -27.33 42.12 33.43
N LEU A 218 -28.27 41.58 32.63
CA LEU A 218 -29.31 42.36 31.95
C LEU A 218 -30.55 42.59 32.84
N THR A 219 -30.76 41.76 33.86
CA THR A 219 -31.88 41.87 34.82
C THR A 219 -31.57 42.70 36.08
N GLU A 220 -30.34 43.15 36.28
CA GLU A 220 -30.04 44.15 37.32
C GLU A 220 -30.54 45.55 36.88
N PRO A 221 -31.39 46.23 37.67
CA PRO A 221 -31.87 47.56 37.32
C PRO A 221 -30.73 48.58 37.47
N GLU A 222 -30.56 49.44 36.47
CA GLU A 222 -29.62 50.55 36.51
C GLU A 222 -29.84 51.43 37.74
N LEU A 223 -28.84 51.49 38.62
CA LEU A 223 -28.63 52.61 39.54
C LEU A 223 -27.12 52.81 39.74
N LYS A 224 -26.48 53.41 38.74
CA LYS A 224 -25.68 54.65 38.85
C LYS A 224 -24.94 54.95 37.54
N SER A 225 -25.24 56.13 37.02
CA SER A 225 -24.60 56.78 35.88
C SER A 225 -23.08 56.87 36.01
N THR A 226 -22.35 56.36 35.03
CA THR A 226 -21.27 57.09 34.32
C THR A 226 -21.14 56.46 32.92
N GLY A 227 -21.37 57.24 31.88
CA GLY A 227 -21.40 56.74 30.50
C GLY A 227 -20.04 56.20 30.02
N PRO A 228 -19.99 55.14 29.20
CA PRO A 228 -18.72 54.65 28.68
C PRO A 228 -18.26 55.57 27.55
N SER A 229 -17.05 56.11 27.69
CA SER A 229 -16.35 56.81 26.63
C SER A 229 -16.24 55.93 25.38
N LYS A 230 -16.55 56.52 24.21
CA LYS A 230 -16.58 55.87 22.88
C LYS A 230 -15.30 55.11 22.51
N SER A 231 -14.19 55.27 23.23
CA SER A 231 -12.91 54.58 22.98
C SER A 231 -12.89 53.10 23.36
N ARG A 232 -13.74 52.64 24.29
CA ARG A 232 -13.71 51.25 24.79
C ARG A 232 -14.55 50.27 23.96
N VAL A 233 -15.61 50.75 23.32
CA VAL A 233 -16.44 49.94 22.40
C VAL A 233 -15.71 49.69 21.07
N ASP A 234 -14.92 50.67 20.61
CA ASP A 234 -14.07 50.54 19.42
C ASP A 234 -12.90 49.57 19.62
N SER A 235 -12.33 49.50 20.83
CA SER A 235 -11.23 48.56 21.12
C SER A 235 -11.73 47.10 21.19
N ALA A 236 -12.90 46.86 21.79
CA ALA A 236 -13.54 45.55 21.84
C ALA A 236 -13.95 45.05 20.45
N SER A 237 -14.50 45.95 19.61
CA SER A 237 -14.85 45.64 18.22
C SER A 237 -13.62 45.35 17.36
N LYS A 238 -12.52 46.08 17.56
CA LYS A 238 -11.22 45.78 16.92
C LYS A 238 -10.62 44.46 17.39
N GLN A 239 -10.77 44.09 18.66
CA GLN A 239 -10.32 42.79 19.18
C GLN A 239 -11.16 41.62 18.63
N LEU A 240 -12.49 41.75 18.57
CA LEU A 240 -13.37 40.74 17.99
C LEU A 240 -13.09 40.53 16.48
N ASN A 241 -12.81 41.61 15.74
CA ASN A 241 -12.42 41.51 14.34
C ASN A 241 -11.03 40.89 14.15
N ARG A 242 -10.09 41.12 15.08
CA ARG A 242 -8.78 40.43 15.11
C ARG A 242 -8.92 38.93 15.43
N ILE A 243 -9.86 38.54 16.28
CA ILE A 243 -10.14 37.13 16.60
C ILE A 243 -10.81 36.43 15.42
N ARG A 244 -11.79 37.08 14.76
CA ARG A 244 -12.43 36.54 13.54
C ARG A 244 -11.44 36.37 12.38
N THR A 245 -10.55 37.35 12.17
CA THR A 245 -9.52 37.25 11.12
C THR A 245 -8.48 36.17 11.45
N ARG A 246 -8.09 35.99 12.73
CA ARG A 246 -7.24 34.88 13.18
C ARG A 246 -7.92 33.51 13.02
N GLN A 247 -9.20 33.38 13.32
CA GLN A 247 -9.94 32.14 13.10
C GLN A 247 -10.11 31.83 11.60
N ALA A 248 -10.32 32.85 10.76
CA ALA A 248 -10.38 32.68 9.31
C ALA A 248 -9.02 32.26 8.73
N THR A 249 -7.91 32.82 9.22
CA THR A 249 -6.56 32.37 8.83
C THR A 249 -6.27 30.96 9.33
N TYR A 250 -6.63 30.63 10.58
CA TYR A 250 -6.44 29.28 11.13
C TYR A 250 -7.27 28.22 10.39
N ARG A 251 -8.50 28.57 9.98
CA ARG A 251 -9.37 27.71 9.16
C ARG A 251 -8.81 27.55 7.75
N LYS A 252 -8.21 28.59 7.17
CA LYS A 252 -7.51 28.52 5.87
C LYS A 252 -6.23 27.69 5.94
N THR A 253 -5.43 27.82 7.01
CA THR A 253 -4.22 27.00 7.22
C THR A 253 -4.54 25.55 7.58
N MET A 254 -5.63 25.29 8.32
CA MET A 254 -6.11 23.92 8.56
C MET A 254 -6.69 23.27 7.30
N PHE A 255 -7.36 24.05 6.44
CA PHE A 255 -7.83 23.55 5.14
C PHE A 255 -6.65 23.26 4.18
N LEU A 256 -5.64 24.13 4.13
CA LEU A 256 -4.43 23.92 3.32
C LEU A 256 -3.54 22.79 3.85
N SER A 257 -3.39 22.64 5.17
CA SER A 257 -2.64 21.53 5.77
C SER A 257 -3.44 20.22 5.74
N GLY A 258 -4.77 20.27 5.78
CA GLY A 258 -5.66 19.15 5.51
C GLY A 258 -5.52 18.67 4.07
N GLN A 259 -5.56 19.57 3.07
CA GLN A 259 -5.34 19.21 1.67
C GLN A 259 -3.91 18.74 1.38
N SER A 260 -2.90 19.25 2.09
CA SER A 260 -1.53 18.73 1.99
C SER A 260 -1.42 17.30 2.55
N LYS A 261 -2.11 16.98 3.66
CA LYS A 261 -2.15 15.63 4.23
C LYS A 261 -2.99 14.64 3.40
N TYR A 262 -4.04 15.11 2.71
CA TYR A 262 -4.78 14.29 1.74
C TYR A 262 -4.00 14.12 0.43
N SER A 263 -3.32 15.15 -0.08
CA SER A 263 -2.48 15.04 -1.28
C SER A 263 -1.25 14.14 -1.08
N HIS A 264 -0.63 14.15 0.12
CA HIS A 264 0.43 13.19 0.45
C HIS A 264 -0.07 11.75 0.65
N ARG A 265 -1.37 11.56 0.93
CA ARG A 265 -1.99 10.24 1.09
C ARG A 265 -2.54 9.71 -0.24
N GLU A 266 -3.07 10.56 -1.12
CA GLU A 266 -3.48 10.22 -2.49
C GLU A 266 -2.28 9.96 -3.41
N LYS A 267 -1.13 10.64 -3.21
CA LYS A 267 0.12 10.32 -3.94
C LYS A 267 0.78 9.01 -3.49
N LYS A 268 0.30 8.37 -2.42
CA LYS A 268 0.72 7.01 -2.03
C LYS A 268 -0.29 5.92 -2.42
N HIS A 269 -1.49 6.30 -2.90
CA HIS A 269 -2.55 5.36 -3.27
C HIS A 269 -2.90 5.35 -4.76
N THR A 270 -2.18 6.12 -5.59
CA THR A 270 -2.32 6.11 -7.05
C THR A 270 -1.27 5.25 -7.74
N PHE A 271 -0.68 4.28 -7.03
CA PHE A 271 0.25 3.29 -7.61
C PHE A 271 -0.25 1.85 -7.51
N LEU A 272 -1.53 1.62 -7.20
CA LEU A 272 -2.06 0.26 -7.00
C LEU A 272 -3.47 0.02 -7.56
N ASP A 273 -4.02 0.92 -8.36
CA ASP A 273 -5.23 0.65 -9.15
C ASP A 273 -5.03 1.20 -10.57
N ASP A 274 -4.38 0.37 -11.39
CA ASP A 274 -4.56 0.16 -12.84
C ASP A 274 -3.69 -1.03 -13.25
#